data_AF-A0AAV2IDK5-F1
#
_entry.id   AF-A0AAV2IDK5-F1
#
_cell.length_a   1.000
_cell.length_b   1.000
_cell.length_c   1.000
_cell.angle_alpha   90.00
_cell.angle_beta   90.00
_cell.angle_gamma   90.00
#
_symmetry.space_group_name_H-M   'P 1'
#
loop_
_entity.id
_entity.type
_entity.pdbx_description
1 polymer ?
#
loop_
_entity_poly.entity_id
_entity_poly.type
_entity_poly.pdbx_seq_one_letter_code
_entity_poly.pdbx_strand_id
1 'polypeptide(L)'
;MDTRQSNVNYKEITINAKGTVSDLMMTKAYVDSGEPLTFWESDIMTEIHVQGTINNPKRKDEYWTIEMAIPFSALYQGSGASLNRSAPEQGETWRANFLRAEWPIKNYGTYYEKQIDASTEWWVWQSPEVINVHLPERWGLIQFQDAEVNSTRFQTSDKWITTNALLDTYAALKSFHAVTGRYTDRKELLHLPPYIVSGKCLAEVNIELDWTGFKVTAKALGKNKEEGHTRTDHFLWFGKEDMQYF
;
A
#
# COMPACT_ATOMS: atom_id res chain seq x y z
N MET A 1 -0.58 -4.20 3.52
CA MET A 1 -0.77 -3.23 4.61
C MET A 1 0.51 -2.44 4.81
N ASP A 2 0.41 -1.12 4.76
CA ASP A 2 1.48 -0.16 5.07
C ASP A 2 1.02 0.66 6.28
N THR A 3 1.68 0.43 7.41
CA THR A 3 1.30 0.97 8.73
C THR A 3 1.74 2.42 8.93
N ARG A 4 2.68 2.92 8.11
CA ARG A 4 3.18 4.30 8.20
C ARG A 4 2.82 5.16 6.99
N GLN A 5 2.21 4.57 5.98
CA GLN A 5 1.94 5.22 4.70
C GLN A 5 3.23 5.71 4.02
N SER A 6 4.31 4.94 4.18
CA SER A 6 5.65 5.28 3.69
C SER A 6 5.98 4.67 2.31
N ASN A 7 5.11 3.82 1.77
CA ASN A 7 5.27 3.02 0.55
C ASN A 7 6.42 2.01 0.57
N VAL A 8 7.05 1.80 1.72
CA VAL A 8 8.15 0.87 1.95
C VAL A 8 7.83 -0.06 3.10
N ASN A 9 8.49 -1.22 3.14
CA ASN A 9 8.37 -2.23 4.21
C ASN A 9 6.91 -2.64 4.51
N TYR A 10 6.06 -2.66 3.49
CA TYR A 10 4.65 -3.04 3.62
C TYR A 10 4.48 -4.56 3.62
N LYS A 11 3.39 -5.02 4.23
CA LYS A 11 3.11 -6.44 4.46
C LYS A 11 2.05 -6.98 3.53
N GLU A 12 2.20 -8.22 3.12
CA GLU A 12 1.22 -9.02 2.42
C GLU A 12 1.07 -10.35 3.16
N ILE A 13 -0.18 -10.74 3.34
CA ILE A 13 -0.58 -12.03 3.91
C ILE A 13 -1.54 -12.64 2.89
N THR A 14 -1.17 -13.78 2.34
CA THR A 14 -1.98 -14.51 1.37
C THR A 14 -2.43 -15.82 1.96
N ILE A 15 -3.73 -16.14 1.85
CA ILE A 15 -4.33 -17.31 2.48
C ILE A 15 -5.27 -17.97 1.49
N ASN A 16 -5.20 -19.29 1.38
CA ASN A 16 -6.10 -20.07 0.53
C ASN A 16 -7.24 -20.72 1.34
N ALA A 17 -8.23 -21.29 0.64
CA ALA A 17 -9.36 -21.96 1.27
C ALA A 17 -9.00 -23.22 2.08
N LYS A 18 -7.74 -23.67 2.07
CA LYS A 18 -7.24 -24.76 2.95
C LYS A 18 -6.60 -24.23 4.25
N GLY A 19 -6.57 -22.91 4.44
CA GLY A 19 -5.90 -22.28 5.59
C GLY A 19 -4.38 -22.24 5.47
N THR A 20 -3.82 -22.45 4.26
CA THR A 20 -2.38 -22.27 4.05
C THR A 20 -2.08 -20.78 3.95
N VAL A 21 -1.26 -20.29 4.87
CA VAL A 21 -0.77 -18.90 4.91
C VAL A 21 0.56 -18.79 4.15
N SER A 22 0.75 -17.67 3.46
CA SER A 22 2.01 -17.23 2.88
C SER A 22 2.23 -15.77 3.26
N ASP A 23 3.32 -15.51 3.95
CA ASP A 23 3.67 -14.17 4.44
C ASP A 23 4.78 -13.54 3.60
N LEU A 24 4.69 -12.21 3.48
CA LEU A 24 5.61 -11.43 2.67
C LEU A 24 5.74 -10.01 3.23
N MET A 25 6.97 -9.56 3.49
CA MET A 25 7.28 -8.14 3.59
C MET A 25 7.93 -7.67 2.30
N MET A 26 7.43 -6.59 1.71
CA MET A 26 8.05 -5.95 0.55
C MET A 26 8.85 -4.74 0.99
N THR A 27 10.13 -4.66 0.61
CA THR A 27 10.95 -3.48 0.95
C THR A 27 10.39 -2.20 0.33
N LYS A 28 9.82 -2.30 -0.88
CA LYS A 28 9.13 -1.23 -1.62
C LYS A 28 8.35 -1.83 -2.80
N ALA A 29 7.70 -1.01 -3.62
CA ALA A 29 6.99 -1.48 -4.80
C ALA A 29 7.93 -2.19 -5.80
N TYR A 30 7.44 -3.20 -6.52
CA TYR A 30 8.25 -3.89 -7.55
C TYR A 30 8.72 -2.94 -8.66
N VAL A 31 7.91 -1.93 -8.99
CA VAL A 31 8.27 -0.89 -9.97
C VAL A 31 9.45 -0.02 -9.53
N ASP A 32 9.79 -0.07 -8.24
CA ASP A 32 10.93 0.61 -7.62
C ASP A 32 12.05 -0.36 -7.21
N SER A 33 12.08 -1.55 -7.81
CA SER A 33 13.03 -2.63 -7.50
C SER A 33 12.91 -3.13 -6.06
N GLY A 34 11.68 -3.25 -5.56
CA GLY A 34 11.40 -3.85 -4.26
C GLY A 34 11.70 -5.34 -4.22
N GLU A 35 12.22 -5.78 -3.08
CA GLU A 35 12.57 -7.18 -2.83
C GLU A 35 11.55 -7.83 -1.89
N PRO A 36 11.11 -9.06 -2.21
CA PRO A 36 10.25 -9.83 -1.35
C PRO A 36 11.04 -10.49 -0.23
N LEU A 37 10.67 -10.20 1.02
CA LEU A 37 11.28 -10.74 2.23
C LEU A 37 10.31 -11.75 2.85
N THR A 38 10.45 -13.01 2.43
CA THR A 38 9.61 -14.14 2.85
C THR A 38 10.00 -14.74 4.21
N PHE A 39 10.96 -14.14 4.91
CA PHE A 39 11.33 -14.54 6.27
C PHE A 39 10.50 -13.82 7.35
N TRP A 40 9.74 -12.79 6.95
CA TRP A 40 8.82 -12.12 7.85
C TRP A 40 7.58 -12.99 8.03
N GLU A 41 7.22 -13.26 9.29
CA GLU A 41 6.06 -14.05 9.66
C GLU A 41 5.05 -13.15 10.39
N SER A 42 3.78 -13.31 10.03
CA SER A 42 2.68 -12.52 10.60
C SER A 42 2.21 -13.04 11.95
N ASP A 43 2.54 -14.29 12.29
CA ASP A 43 1.96 -15.04 13.41
C ASP A 43 0.42 -15.00 13.44
N ILE A 44 -0.20 -14.91 12.24
CA ILE A 44 -1.64 -14.79 12.09
C ILE A 44 -2.36 -16.04 12.59
N MET A 45 -3.44 -15.83 13.34
CA MET A 45 -4.41 -16.87 13.64
C MET A 45 -5.54 -16.80 12.63
N THR A 46 -5.92 -17.96 12.06
CA THR A 46 -6.95 -18.02 11.02
C THR A 46 -7.90 -19.18 11.27
N GLU A 47 -9.16 -19.00 10.89
CA GLU A 47 -10.16 -20.07 10.83
C GLU A 47 -10.85 -20.01 9.47
N ILE A 48 -11.03 -21.18 8.84
CA ILE A 48 -11.59 -21.30 7.50
C ILE A 48 -12.85 -22.15 7.53
N HIS A 49 -13.95 -21.56 7.07
CA HIS A 49 -15.19 -22.30 6.87
C HIS A 49 -15.46 -22.45 5.37
N VAL A 50 -15.66 -23.69 4.92
CA VAL A 50 -16.02 -23.99 3.53
C VAL A 50 -17.40 -24.62 3.49
N GLN A 51 -18.34 -23.97 2.81
CA GLN A 51 -19.63 -24.56 2.47
C GLN A 51 -19.50 -25.28 1.13
N GLY A 52 -19.03 -26.52 1.19
CA GLY A 52 -18.70 -27.31 0.01
C GLY A 52 -17.64 -28.38 0.29
N THR A 53 -16.86 -28.72 -0.73
CA THR A 53 -15.74 -29.65 -0.64
C THR A 53 -14.60 -29.17 -1.54
N ILE A 54 -13.53 -28.67 -0.92
CA ILE A 54 -12.33 -28.19 -1.62
C ILE A 54 -11.83 -29.26 -2.60
N ASN A 55 -11.56 -28.84 -3.83
CA ASN A 55 -11.00 -29.67 -4.90
C ASN A 55 -11.85 -30.91 -5.28
N ASN A 56 -13.18 -30.85 -5.11
CA ASN A 56 -14.08 -31.92 -5.56
C ASN A 56 -14.89 -31.52 -6.81
N PRO A 57 -14.47 -31.91 -8.02
CA PRO A 57 -15.12 -31.52 -9.28
C PRO A 57 -16.55 -32.05 -9.45
N LYS A 58 -16.98 -33.01 -8.62
CA LYS A 58 -18.34 -33.56 -8.64
C LYS A 58 -19.33 -32.76 -7.80
N ARG A 59 -18.85 -31.83 -6.98
CA ARG A 59 -19.68 -30.98 -6.13
C ARG A 59 -19.39 -29.52 -6.44
N LYS A 60 -20.45 -28.72 -6.49
CA LYS A 60 -20.31 -27.28 -6.63
C LYS A 60 -20.24 -26.69 -5.22
N ASP A 61 -19.20 -25.91 -4.95
CA ASP A 61 -19.06 -25.15 -3.72
C ASP A 61 -19.97 -23.91 -3.78
N GLU A 62 -20.45 -23.47 -2.61
CA GLU A 62 -21.27 -22.25 -2.51
C GLU A 62 -20.40 -21.04 -2.15
N TYR A 63 -19.69 -21.14 -1.03
CA TYR A 63 -18.79 -20.10 -0.54
C TYR A 63 -17.76 -20.68 0.43
N TRP A 64 -16.76 -19.87 0.74
CA TRP A 64 -15.91 -20.05 1.90
C TRP A 64 -15.73 -18.70 2.58
N THR A 65 -15.50 -18.73 3.88
CA THR A 65 -15.19 -17.54 4.68
C THR A 65 -13.90 -17.77 5.44
N ILE A 66 -13.22 -16.67 5.73
CA ILE A 66 -12.04 -16.64 6.57
C ILE A 66 -12.26 -15.63 7.70
N GLU A 67 -11.89 -16.03 8.91
CA GLU A 67 -11.73 -15.14 10.05
C GLU A 67 -10.25 -15.08 10.43
N MET A 68 -9.76 -13.90 10.77
CA MET A 68 -8.34 -13.64 10.99
C MET A 68 -8.11 -12.78 12.22
N ALA A 69 -7.09 -13.14 13.01
CA ALA A 69 -6.52 -12.27 14.04
C ALA A 69 -5.02 -12.09 13.77
N ILE A 70 -4.62 -10.86 13.48
CA ILE A 70 -3.24 -10.49 13.13
C ILE A 70 -2.64 -9.69 14.29
N PRO A 71 -1.54 -10.14 14.91
CA PRO A 71 -0.82 -9.36 15.89
C PRO A 71 -0.31 -8.02 15.30
N PHE A 72 -0.69 -6.90 15.92
CA PHE A 72 -0.21 -5.59 15.46
C PHE A 72 1.31 -5.45 15.54
N SER A 73 1.95 -6.09 16.53
CA SER A 73 3.40 -6.13 16.66
C SER A 73 4.09 -6.67 15.40
N ALA A 74 3.54 -7.73 14.78
CA ALA A 74 4.09 -8.30 13.55
C ALA A 74 4.00 -7.29 12.38
N LEU A 75 2.90 -6.54 12.30
CA LEU A 75 2.70 -5.52 11.26
C LEU A 75 3.62 -4.29 11.42
N TYR A 76 4.11 -4.02 12.63
CA TYR A 76 5.07 -2.94 12.88
C TYR A 76 6.52 -3.31 12.55
N GLN A 77 6.88 -4.59 12.50
CA GLN A 77 8.25 -5.03 12.22
C GLN A 77 8.77 -4.45 10.89
N GLY A 78 9.95 -3.82 10.92
CA GLY A 78 10.58 -3.23 9.73
C GLY A 78 9.94 -1.94 9.22
N SER A 79 8.75 -1.55 9.68
CA SER A 79 8.11 -0.28 9.29
C SER A 79 8.77 0.95 9.93
N GLY A 80 9.58 0.75 10.97
CA GLY A 80 10.11 1.80 11.82
C GLY A 80 9.11 2.41 12.79
N ALA A 81 7.89 1.88 12.85
CA ALA A 81 7.01 2.12 13.99
C ALA A 81 7.64 1.54 15.25
N SER A 82 7.41 2.18 16.40
CA SER A 82 7.94 1.70 17.68
C SER A 82 7.44 0.28 17.95
N LEU A 83 8.36 -0.67 18.10
CA LEU A 83 8.06 -2.06 18.47
C LEU A 83 7.41 -2.19 19.86
N ASN A 84 7.41 -1.12 20.65
CA ASN A 84 6.79 -1.09 21.98
C ASN A 84 5.27 -0.81 21.94
N ARG A 85 4.68 -0.66 20.73
CA ARG A 85 3.25 -0.43 20.57
C ARG A 85 2.51 -1.75 20.38
N SER A 86 1.49 -1.99 21.20
CA SER A 86 0.63 -3.17 21.11
C SER A 86 -0.55 -3.01 20.15
N ALA A 87 -0.89 -1.77 19.76
CA ALA A 87 -2.00 -1.45 18.86
C ALA A 87 -1.85 -0.07 18.20
N PRO A 88 -2.61 0.22 17.12
CA PRO A 88 -2.71 1.54 16.51
C PRO A 88 -3.24 2.58 17.50
N GLU A 89 -2.81 3.83 17.34
CA GLU A 89 -3.32 4.94 18.12
C GLU A 89 -4.72 5.32 17.62
N GLN A 90 -5.52 5.92 18.49
CA GLN A 90 -6.80 6.47 18.07
C GLN A 90 -6.59 7.52 16.97
N GLY A 91 -7.29 7.35 15.84
CA GLY A 91 -7.16 8.20 14.66
C GLY A 91 -6.00 7.83 13.73
N GLU A 92 -5.14 6.88 14.11
CA GLU A 92 -4.06 6.39 13.25
C GLU A 92 -4.64 5.82 11.96
N THR A 93 -3.97 6.10 10.84
CA THR A 93 -4.41 5.67 9.52
C THR A 93 -3.35 4.86 8.83
N TRP A 94 -3.75 3.72 8.29
CA TRP A 94 -2.91 2.82 7.49
C TRP A 94 -3.40 2.79 6.05
N ARG A 95 -2.50 2.41 5.15
CA ARG A 95 -2.85 2.04 3.78
C ARG A 95 -3.00 0.53 3.68
N ALA A 96 -4.14 0.05 3.17
CA ALA A 96 -4.40 -1.37 3.05
C ALA A 96 -5.31 -1.68 1.87
N ASN A 97 -5.23 -2.92 1.39
CA ASN A 97 -6.14 -3.44 0.38
C ASN A 97 -6.48 -4.89 0.70
N PHE A 98 -7.64 -5.33 0.21
CA PHE A 98 -8.10 -6.70 0.30
C PHE A 98 -8.33 -7.19 -1.11
N LEU A 99 -7.79 -8.37 -1.41
CA LEU A 99 -7.74 -8.88 -2.76
C LEU A 99 -8.13 -10.35 -2.79
N ARG A 100 -8.81 -10.74 -3.87
CA ARG A 100 -9.03 -12.12 -4.25
C ARG A 100 -8.56 -12.28 -5.69
N ALA A 101 -7.59 -13.16 -5.87
CA ALA A 101 -7.17 -13.65 -7.18
C ALA A 101 -7.99 -14.89 -7.52
N GLU A 102 -8.68 -14.86 -8.65
CA GLU A 102 -9.49 -15.96 -9.14
C GLU A 102 -9.02 -16.37 -10.53
N TRP A 103 -8.47 -17.58 -10.62
CA TRP A 103 -8.06 -18.13 -11.91
C TRP A 103 -9.26 -18.80 -12.57
N PRO A 104 -9.55 -18.49 -13.84
CA PRO A 104 -10.55 -19.22 -14.60
C PRO A 104 -10.17 -20.71 -14.69
N ILE A 105 -11.12 -21.58 -14.31
CA ILE A 105 -10.94 -23.03 -14.34
C ILE A 105 -12.00 -23.69 -15.22
N LYS A 106 -11.65 -24.82 -15.84
CA LYS A 106 -12.58 -25.74 -16.47
C LYS A 106 -12.77 -26.97 -15.58
N ASN A 107 -14.01 -27.39 -15.39
CA ASN A 107 -14.35 -28.60 -14.64
C ASN A 107 -14.69 -29.74 -15.61
N TYR A 108 -13.93 -30.84 -15.57
CA TYR A 108 -14.16 -32.04 -16.39
C TYR A 108 -14.85 -33.18 -15.63
N GLY A 109 -15.37 -32.92 -14.42
CA GLY A 109 -16.08 -33.87 -13.57
C GLY A 109 -15.18 -34.80 -12.74
N THR A 110 -13.92 -34.98 -13.12
CA THR A 110 -12.91 -35.75 -12.36
C THR A 110 -11.71 -34.92 -11.91
N TYR A 111 -11.45 -33.80 -12.58
CA TYR A 111 -10.43 -32.82 -12.22
C TYR A 111 -10.83 -31.40 -12.67
N TYR A 112 -10.13 -30.42 -12.12
CA TYR A 112 -10.13 -29.05 -12.61
C TYR A 112 -8.87 -28.79 -13.43
N GLU A 113 -9.01 -28.02 -14.50
CA GLU A 113 -7.88 -27.53 -15.29
C GLU A 113 -7.87 -26.00 -15.25
N LYS A 114 -6.70 -25.43 -14.96
CA LYS A 114 -6.48 -23.99 -15.06
C LYS A 114 -6.48 -23.59 -16.53
N GLN A 115 -7.21 -22.55 -16.89
CA GLN A 115 -7.16 -21.99 -18.24
C GLN A 115 -5.86 -21.18 -18.39
N ILE A 116 -4.92 -21.69 -19.20
CA ILE A 116 -3.58 -21.11 -19.35
C ILE A 116 -3.55 -19.84 -20.19
N ASP A 117 -4.55 -19.67 -21.04
CA ASP A 117 -4.77 -18.55 -21.96
C ASP A 117 -5.66 -17.45 -21.36
N ALA A 118 -6.21 -17.68 -20.17
CA ALA A 118 -7.04 -16.73 -19.47
C ALA A 118 -6.24 -15.95 -18.41
N SER A 119 -6.52 -14.65 -18.33
CA SER A 119 -5.99 -13.80 -17.26
C SER A 119 -6.67 -14.12 -15.93
N THR A 120 -5.93 -13.98 -14.83
CA THR A 120 -6.51 -13.97 -13.48
C THR A 120 -7.54 -12.85 -13.36
N GLU A 121 -8.68 -13.17 -12.79
CA GLU A 121 -9.66 -12.18 -12.35
C GLU A 121 -9.28 -11.67 -10.96
N TRP A 122 -9.28 -10.35 -10.79
CA TRP A 122 -8.88 -9.71 -9.54
C TRP A 122 -10.07 -8.96 -8.97
N TRP A 123 -10.45 -9.32 -7.74
CA TRP A 123 -11.43 -8.58 -6.98
C TRP A 123 -10.67 -7.83 -5.90
N VAL A 124 -10.79 -6.51 -5.89
CA VAL A 124 -10.04 -5.63 -5.00
C VAL A 124 -11.00 -4.69 -4.29
N TRP A 125 -10.78 -4.48 -2.99
CA TRP A 125 -11.58 -3.53 -2.21
C TRP A 125 -11.39 -2.10 -2.72
N GLN A 126 -10.13 -1.67 -2.86
CA GLN A 126 -9.77 -0.42 -3.50
C GLN A 126 -9.08 -0.72 -4.83
N SER A 127 -9.66 -0.24 -5.94
CA SER A 127 -9.01 -0.36 -7.25
C SER A 127 -7.76 0.51 -7.31
N PRO A 128 -6.57 -0.05 -7.64
CA PRO A 128 -5.38 0.74 -7.93
C PRO A 128 -5.43 1.35 -9.35
N GLU A 129 -6.51 1.11 -10.13
CA GLU A 129 -6.70 1.55 -11.52
C GLU A 129 -5.68 1.00 -12.53
N VAL A 130 -4.86 0.05 -12.11
CA VAL A 130 -3.86 -0.65 -12.93
C VAL A 130 -3.81 -2.12 -12.52
N ILE A 131 -3.30 -3.00 -13.39
CA ILE A 131 -3.07 -4.42 -13.05
C ILE A 131 -1.72 -4.53 -12.30
N ASN A 132 -1.63 -3.83 -11.17
CA ASN A 132 -0.50 -3.86 -10.26
C ASN A 132 -0.97 -3.44 -8.86
N VAL A 133 -1.03 -4.41 -7.95
CA VAL A 133 -1.49 -4.19 -6.58
C VAL A 133 -0.37 -3.77 -5.64
N HIS A 134 0.90 -3.91 -6.03
CA HIS A 134 2.07 -3.53 -5.23
C HIS A 134 2.38 -2.03 -5.34
N LEU A 135 1.34 -1.21 -5.13
CA LEU A 135 1.35 0.25 -5.18
C LEU A 135 0.61 0.77 -3.92
N PRO A 136 1.27 0.77 -2.74
CA PRO A 136 0.64 1.13 -1.47
C PRO A 136 0.00 2.52 -1.48
N GLU A 137 0.55 3.45 -2.25
CA GLU A 137 0.06 4.81 -2.43
C GLU A 137 -1.34 4.86 -3.09
N ARG A 138 -1.77 3.77 -3.73
CA ARG A 138 -3.10 3.62 -4.35
C ARG A 138 -4.08 2.78 -3.52
N TRP A 139 -3.64 2.24 -2.39
CA TRP A 139 -4.50 1.47 -1.50
C TRP A 139 -5.50 2.34 -0.74
N GLY A 140 -6.55 1.68 -0.23
CA GLY A 140 -7.54 2.32 0.61
C GLY A 140 -6.95 2.71 1.97
N LEU A 141 -7.65 3.61 2.67
CA LEU A 141 -7.26 4.06 4.00
C LEU A 141 -8.12 3.36 5.06
N ILE A 142 -7.47 2.81 6.07
CA ILE A 142 -8.12 2.28 7.28
C ILE A 142 -7.76 3.21 8.42
N GLN A 143 -8.75 3.73 9.14
CA GLN A 143 -8.54 4.55 10.34
C GLN A 143 -9.01 3.80 11.58
N PHE A 144 -8.13 3.68 12.57
CA PHE A 144 -8.41 2.99 13.82
C PHE A 144 -9.05 3.94 14.82
N GLN A 145 -10.05 3.47 15.57
CA GLN A 145 -10.75 4.25 16.58
C GLN A 145 -11.03 3.36 17.80
N ASP A 146 -10.79 3.90 18.99
CA ASP A 146 -11.29 3.34 20.23
C ASP A 146 -12.64 3.99 20.53
N ALA A 147 -13.68 3.51 19.85
CA ALA A 147 -15.02 4.05 19.92
C ALA A 147 -16.07 2.99 19.55
N GLU A 148 -17.31 3.21 19.99
CA GLU A 148 -18.45 2.36 19.63
C GLU A 148 -18.62 2.24 18.12
N VAL A 149 -19.04 1.07 17.65
CA VAL A 149 -19.30 0.82 16.23
C VAL A 149 -20.30 1.86 15.69
N ASN A 150 -20.00 2.43 14.52
CA ASN A 150 -20.79 3.49 13.86
C ASN A 150 -20.92 4.83 14.62
N SER A 151 -20.11 5.08 15.66
CA SER A 151 -20.12 6.35 16.40
C SER A 151 -19.16 7.42 15.86
N THR A 152 -18.23 7.04 14.98
CA THR A 152 -17.20 7.92 14.41
C THR A 152 -17.31 8.00 12.89
N ARG A 153 -16.63 8.99 12.30
CA ARG A 153 -16.49 9.16 10.85
C ARG A 153 -15.01 9.33 10.53
N PHE A 154 -14.60 8.82 9.37
CA PHE A 154 -13.24 8.98 8.87
C PHE A 154 -12.84 10.46 8.87
N GLN A 155 -11.74 10.77 9.56
CA GLN A 155 -11.16 12.11 9.58
C GLN A 155 -9.95 12.15 8.66
N THR A 156 -10.00 13.01 7.66
CA THR A 156 -8.86 13.23 6.76
C THR A 156 -7.68 13.79 7.55
N SER A 157 -6.52 13.16 7.39
CA SER A 157 -5.28 13.61 8.02
C SER A 157 -4.89 15.01 7.56
N ASP A 158 -4.35 15.81 8.47
CA ASP A 158 -3.73 17.10 8.16
C ASP A 158 -2.54 17.00 7.20
N LYS A 159 -2.00 15.78 7.04
CA LYS A 159 -0.93 15.42 6.09
C LYS A 159 -1.43 15.17 4.68
N TRP A 160 -2.75 15.00 4.47
CA TRP A 160 -3.35 14.54 3.22
C TRP A 160 -2.93 15.35 1.98
N ILE A 161 -3.01 16.68 2.06
CA ILE A 161 -2.64 17.56 0.95
C ILE A 161 -1.15 17.41 0.62
N THR A 162 -0.29 17.34 1.64
CA THR A 162 1.16 17.16 1.48
C THR A 162 1.48 15.79 0.92
N THR A 163 0.87 14.71 1.43
CA THR A 163 1.04 13.35 0.92
C THR A 163 0.70 13.28 -0.58
N ASN A 164 -0.47 13.79 -1.00
CA ASN A 164 -0.84 13.77 -2.41
C ASN A 164 0.10 14.61 -3.28
N ALA A 165 0.55 15.77 -2.80
CA ALA A 165 1.50 16.59 -3.55
C ALA A 165 2.83 15.87 -3.78
N LEU A 166 3.33 15.13 -2.77
CA LEU A 166 4.54 14.33 -2.88
C LEU A 166 4.35 13.19 -3.88
N LEU A 167 3.24 12.44 -3.80
CA LEU A 167 2.94 11.32 -4.69
C LEU A 167 2.73 11.78 -6.15
N ASP A 168 2.00 12.85 -6.37
CA ASP A 168 1.77 13.42 -7.71
C ASP A 168 3.08 13.96 -8.31
N THR A 169 3.92 14.60 -7.51
CA THR A 169 5.23 15.10 -7.97
C THR A 169 6.18 13.93 -8.28
N TYR A 170 6.22 12.89 -7.43
CA TYR A 170 6.96 11.66 -7.68
C TYR A 170 6.51 11.00 -8.99
N ALA A 171 5.19 10.87 -9.22
CA ALA A 171 4.65 10.27 -10.44
C ALA A 171 5.00 11.09 -11.70
N ALA A 172 4.96 12.42 -11.60
CA ALA A 172 5.37 13.31 -12.69
C ALA A 172 6.88 13.16 -13.01
N LEU A 173 7.72 13.07 -11.98
CA LEU A 173 9.17 12.87 -12.13
C LEU A 173 9.49 11.50 -12.77
N LYS A 174 8.85 10.42 -12.33
CA LYS A 174 9.00 9.09 -12.94
C LYS A 174 8.54 9.08 -14.39
N SER A 175 7.42 9.74 -14.70
CA SER A 175 6.90 9.86 -16.06
C SER A 175 7.86 10.64 -16.97
N PHE A 176 8.40 11.76 -16.47
CA PHE A 176 9.38 12.57 -17.20
C PHE A 176 10.67 11.78 -17.46
N HIS A 177 11.17 11.04 -16.47
CA HIS A 177 12.33 10.17 -16.62
C HIS A 177 12.09 9.03 -17.62
N ALA A 178 10.91 8.39 -17.60
CA ALA A 178 10.58 7.32 -18.54
C ALA A 178 10.63 7.77 -20.01
N VAL A 179 10.33 9.06 -20.28
CA VAL A 179 10.35 9.62 -21.64
C VAL A 179 11.72 10.19 -22.02
N THR A 180 12.41 10.83 -21.07
CA THR A 180 13.62 11.64 -21.37
C THR A 180 14.93 11.00 -20.93
N GLY A 181 14.88 9.94 -20.11
CA GLY A 181 16.04 9.30 -19.51
C GLY A 181 16.71 10.08 -18.36
N ARG A 182 16.10 11.15 -17.86
CA ARG A 182 16.63 11.96 -16.75
C ARG A 182 15.53 12.58 -15.89
N TYR A 183 15.83 12.92 -14.64
CA TYR A 183 14.95 13.74 -13.80
C TYR A 183 15.17 15.25 -14.03
N THR A 184 14.25 16.08 -13.54
CA THR A 184 14.35 17.54 -13.59
C THR A 184 13.78 18.18 -12.33
N ASP A 185 14.35 19.29 -11.92
CA ASP A 185 13.88 20.20 -10.86
C ASP A 185 12.98 21.32 -11.42
N ARG A 186 12.89 21.44 -12.75
CA ARG A 186 12.04 22.41 -13.46
C ARG A 186 10.59 21.96 -13.50
N LYS A 187 9.78 22.55 -12.62
CA LYS A 187 8.36 22.22 -12.40
C LYS A 187 7.51 22.45 -13.65
N GLU A 188 7.88 23.41 -14.47
CA GLU A 188 7.20 23.77 -15.73
C GLU A 188 7.27 22.64 -16.78
N LEU A 189 8.23 21.73 -16.64
CA LEU A 189 8.36 20.54 -17.48
C LEU A 189 7.60 19.33 -16.96
N LEU A 190 7.08 19.43 -15.73
CA LEU A 190 6.34 18.36 -15.07
C LEU A 190 4.84 18.63 -15.22
N HIS A 191 4.07 17.59 -15.55
CA HIS A 191 2.61 17.67 -15.57
C HIS A 191 2.05 17.63 -14.14
N LEU A 192 2.28 18.70 -13.38
CA LEU A 192 1.83 18.83 -11.99
C LEU A 192 0.37 19.33 -11.93
N PRO A 193 -0.46 18.76 -11.04
CA PRO A 193 -1.81 19.25 -10.81
C PRO A 193 -1.85 20.73 -10.38
N PRO A 194 -2.90 21.50 -10.76
CA PRO A 194 -3.01 22.92 -10.43
C PRO A 194 -2.91 23.25 -8.93
N TYR A 195 -3.37 22.35 -8.05
CA TYR A 195 -3.34 22.59 -6.61
C TYR A 195 -1.90 22.65 -6.06
N ILE A 196 -0.94 22.00 -6.72
CA ILE A 196 0.49 22.02 -6.36
C ILE A 196 1.12 23.35 -6.76
N VAL A 197 0.86 23.83 -7.98
CA VAL A 197 1.51 25.02 -8.53
C VAL A 197 0.81 26.34 -8.19
N SER A 198 -0.44 26.29 -7.71
CA SER A 198 -1.24 27.50 -7.44
C SER A 198 -0.78 28.33 -6.24
N GLY A 199 0.03 27.77 -5.33
CA GLY A 199 0.42 28.40 -4.07
C GLY A 199 -0.74 28.63 -3.09
N LYS A 200 -1.91 28.00 -3.30
CA LYS A 200 -3.10 28.18 -2.45
C LYS A 200 -3.21 27.18 -1.30
N CYS A 201 -2.76 25.94 -1.53
CA CYS A 201 -2.90 24.85 -0.58
C CYS A 201 -1.56 24.43 0.04
N LEU A 202 -0.47 24.68 -0.69
CA LEU A 202 0.88 24.23 -0.36
C LEU A 202 1.81 25.43 -0.38
N ALA A 203 2.79 25.41 0.51
CA ALA A 203 4.04 26.12 0.30
C ALA A 203 4.72 25.58 -0.97
N GLU A 204 5.73 26.28 -1.46
CA GLU A 204 6.45 25.85 -2.66
C GLU A 204 6.97 24.42 -2.50
N VAL A 205 6.61 23.53 -3.44
CA VAL A 205 7.18 22.18 -3.53
C VAL A 205 8.62 22.29 -4.01
N ASN A 206 9.58 21.76 -3.27
CA ASN A 206 10.99 21.79 -3.63
C ASN A 206 11.41 20.44 -4.23
N ILE A 207 12.20 20.46 -5.31
CA ILE A 207 12.76 19.27 -5.94
C ILE A 207 14.27 19.43 -5.96
N GLU A 208 14.96 18.58 -5.21
CA GLU A 208 16.42 18.51 -5.20
C GLU A 208 16.86 17.30 -6.00
N LEU A 209 17.84 17.48 -6.88
CA LEU A 209 18.45 16.39 -7.64
C LEU A 209 19.84 16.08 -7.09
N ASP A 210 20.15 14.80 -6.99
CA ASP A 210 21.48 14.31 -6.64
C ASP A 210 21.84 13.05 -7.46
N TRP A 211 22.96 12.43 -7.13
CA TRP A 211 23.45 11.23 -7.83
C TRP A 211 22.56 10.00 -7.61
N THR A 212 21.66 10.01 -6.61
CA THR A 212 20.66 8.96 -6.33
C THR A 212 19.30 9.21 -6.99
N GLY A 213 19.13 10.36 -7.64
CA GLY A 213 17.92 10.74 -8.37
C GLY A 213 17.34 12.05 -7.86
N PHE A 214 16.26 11.99 -7.06
CA PHE A 214 15.58 13.16 -6.53
C PHE A 214 15.11 13.00 -5.09
N LYS A 215 14.98 14.14 -4.42
CA LYS A 215 14.23 14.33 -3.17
C LYS A 215 13.21 15.44 -3.38
N VAL A 216 11.94 15.15 -3.12
CA VAL A 216 10.86 16.14 -3.12
C VAL A 216 10.53 16.49 -1.69
N THR A 217 10.35 17.78 -1.43
CA THR A 217 9.87 18.29 -0.15
C THR A 217 8.63 19.14 -0.38
N ALA A 218 7.59 18.95 0.43
CA ALA A 218 6.35 19.69 0.33
C ALA A 218 5.77 19.97 1.72
N LYS A 219 5.01 21.07 1.85
CA LYS A 219 4.39 21.45 3.11
C LYS A 219 3.06 22.16 2.85
N ALA A 220 1.99 21.72 3.49
CA ALA A 220 0.70 22.39 3.38
C ALA A 220 0.74 23.78 4.04
N LEU A 221 -0.03 24.73 3.52
CA LEU A 221 -0.20 26.03 4.17
C LEU A 221 -1.07 25.89 5.44
N GLY A 222 -0.75 26.68 6.46
CA GLY A 222 -1.48 26.71 7.73
C GLY A 222 -0.56 26.58 8.95
N LYS A 223 -1.12 26.79 10.14
CA LYS A 223 -0.40 26.61 11.40
C LYS A 223 -0.17 25.13 11.66
N ASN A 224 0.99 24.79 12.23
CA ASN A 224 1.34 23.45 12.69
C ASN A 224 1.32 22.36 11.61
N LYS A 225 1.45 22.72 10.31
CA LYS A 225 1.60 21.74 9.25
C LYS A 225 3.02 21.19 9.24
N GLU A 226 3.12 19.87 9.18
CA GLU A 226 4.40 19.17 9.10
C GLU A 226 4.90 19.16 7.66
N GLU A 227 6.22 19.25 7.50
CA GLU A 227 6.88 19.09 6.21
C GLU A 227 6.96 17.59 5.88
N GLY A 228 6.64 17.25 4.64
CA GLY A 228 6.73 15.90 4.13
C GLY A 228 7.78 15.80 3.02
N HIS A 229 8.28 14.60 2.83
CA HIS A 229 9.32 14.30 1.87
C HIS A 229 9.05 12.99 1.14
N THR A 230 9.54 12.88 -0.10
CA THR A 230 9.64 11.61 -0.82
C THR A 230 10.93 11.54 -1.64
N ARG A 231 11.44 10.34 -1.91
CA ARG A 231 12.65 10.12 -2.74
C ARG A 231 12.37 9.25 -3.96
N THR A 232 13.39 9.06 -4.79
CA THR A 232 13.39 8.20 -5.99
C THR A 232 12.93 6.77 -5.74
N ASP A 233 13.16 6.24 -4.53
CA ASP A 233 12.79 4.89 -4.07
C ASP A 233 11.35 4.79 -3.54
N HIS A 234 10.57 5.87 -3.69
CA HIS A 234 9.18 6.00 -3.26
C HIS A 234 8.97 6.09 -1.74
N PHE A 235 10.06 6.13 -0.95
CA PHE A 235 9.96 6.29 0.49
C PHE A 235 9.38 7.67 0.84
N LEU A 236 8.26 7.67 1.58
CA LEU A 236 7.56 8.87 2.04
C LEU A 236 7.65 8.99 3.56
N TRP A 237 8.03 10.17 4.05
CA TRP A 237 8.07 10.46 5.48
C TRP A 237 7.73 11.92 5.79
N PHE A 238 7.52 12.22 7.07
CA PHE A 238 7.27 13.57 7.56
C PHE A 238 8.26 13.92 8.66
N GLY A 239 8.66 15.19 8.71
CA GLY A 239 9.63 15.70 9.67
C GLY A 239 11.05 15.19 9.40
N LYS A 240 11.80 14.89 10.47
CA LYS A 240 13.16 14.37 10.33
C LYS A 240 13.13 12.96 9.74
N GLU A 241 14.04 12.69 8.81
CA GLU A 241 14.21 11.37 8.26
C GLU A 241 14.66 10.40 9.36
N ASP A 242 13.81 9.43 9.67
CA ASP A 242 14.09 8.39 10.65
C ASP A 242 14.77 7.22 9.95
N MET A 243 16.10 7.28 9.83
CA MET A 243 16.92 6.27 9.16
C MET A 243 17.14 4.99 10.01
N GLN A 244 16.44 4.80 11.13
CA GLN A 244 16.73 3.71 12.07
C GLN A 244 16.40 2.28 11.57
N TYR A 245 15.91 2.10 10.34
CA TYR A 245 15.31 0.83 9.92
C TYR A 245 15.71 0.37 8.50
N PHE A 246 16.86 0.85 8.00
CA PHE A 246 17.56 0.26 6.85
C PHE A 246 18.64 -0.70 7.31
#